data_AF-A0A2T7LUJ6-F1
#
_entry.id   AF-A0A2T7LUJ6-F1
#
_cell.length_a   1.000
_cell.length_b   1.000
_cell.length_c   1.000
_cell.angle_alpha   90.00
_cell.angle_beta   90.00
_cell.angle_gamma   90.00
#
_symmetry.space_group_name_H-M   'P 1'
#
loop_
_entity.id
_entity.type
_entity.pdbx_description
1 polymer ?
#
loop_
_entity_poly.entity_id
_entity_poly.type
_entity_poly.pdbx_seq_one_letter_code
_entity_poly.pdbx_strand_id
1 'polypeptide(L)'
;MSHAARRASELALDETTVTALRAALKTTADEIVQAIIDEVPSYANALSGRMGATIRRAVRTALGHYLDLASGNATGGDGDDAAYELGRGEVRDGRSMDALLSAYRVGARVAWRCLAAGAVPAGLPAAEVAKFAELTFAYIDELSAASAAGHADELAARGRAHERHLEHLARDLLAGASPDVLLASGQRARWQPPVSLTAVLLPAAQARPAYRTLDPNTLVLDDLPDDTGVLLVPDADRSRLLRQLTDRAAVVGPARPWIRASASYARAVRARVLSPDIRDTEDHLPDLVLSADADALADLRARALAPLRTLPAATARRLEETLRAWLLHQGRRDEVAAALFVHPQTVRYRMSQLRELFPDLASPHRVLELTLAVGLRGR
;
A
#
# COMPACT_ATOMS: atom_id res chain seq x y z
N MET A 1 -2.28 8.92 -38.22
CA MET A 1 -2.03 10.34 -38.50
C MET A 1 -2.64 11.14 -37.38
N SER A 2 -1.89 12.07 -36.77
CA SER A 2 -2.44 12.95 -35.73
C SER A 2 -3.51 13.89 -36.32
N HIS A 3 -4.37 14.44 -35.46
CA HIS A 3 -5.40 15.40 -35.88
C HIS A 3 -4.75 16.67 -36.47
N ALA A 4 -3.63 17.12 -35.92
CA ALA A 4 -2.84 18.22 -36.45
C ALA A 4 -2.25 17.89 -37.84
N ALA A 5 -1.73 16.67 -38.04
CA ALA A 5 -1.19 16.27 -39.34
C ALA A 5 -2.26 16.24 -40.45
N ARG A 6 -3.50 15.85 -40.12
CA ARG A 6 -4.63 15.92 -41.06
C ARG A 6 -4.97 17.37 -41.41
N ARG A 7 -5.09 18.25 -40.41
CA ARG A 7 -5.37 19.69 -40.61
C ARG A 7 -4.27 20.38 -41.42
N ALA A 8 -3.01 20.01 -41.20
CA ALA A 8 -1.87 20.55 -41.93
C ALA A 8 -1.95 20.23 -43.44
N SER A 9 -2.47 19.06 -43.83
CA SER A 9 -2.63 18.69 -45.24
C SER A 9 -3.69 19.50 -45.99
N GLU A 10 -4.57 20.22 -45.28
CA GLU A 10 -5.66 21.03 -45.83
C GLU A 10 -5.29 22.52 -45.94
N LEU A 11 -4.12 22.90 -45.41
CA LEU A 11 -3.61 24.27 -45.32
C LEU A 11 -2.63 24.57 -46.47
N ALA A 12 -2.77 25.73 -47.10
CA ALA A 12 -1.83 26.22 -48.10
C ALA A 12 -1.20 27.54 -47.63
N LEU A 13 0.07 27.48 -47.21
CA LEU A 13 0.86 28.67 -46.89
C LEU A 13 1.81 28.99 -48.04
N ASP A 14 1.78 30.23 -48.54
CA ASP A 14 2.75 30.69 -49.52
C ASP A 14 4.11 31.01 -48.88
N GLU A 15 5.15 31.08 -49.71
CA GLU A 15 6.53 31.29 -49.25
C GLU A 15 6.72 32.66 -48.56
N THR A 16 5.95 33.66 -48.96
CA THR A 16 5.97 35.00 -48.34
C THR A 16 5.42 34.96 -46.91
N THR A 17 4.31 34.27 -46.70
CA THR A 17 3.71 34.06 -45.37
C THR A 17 4.62 33.23 -44.48
N VAL A 18 5.18 32.13 -44.98
CA VAL A 18 6.12 31.29 -44.20
C VAL A 18 7.34 32.11 -43.78
N THR A 19 7.90 32.95 -44.67
CA THR A 19 9.04 33.81 -44.36
C THR A 19 8.70 34.83 -43.27
N ALA A 20 7.53 35.47 -43.36
CA ALA A 20 7.05 36.41 -42.35
C ALA A 20 6.87 35.75 -40.98
N LEU A 21 6.24 34.57 -40.93
CA LEU A 21 6.02 33.80 -39.70
C LEU A 21 7.35 33.34 -39.08
N ARG A 22 8.31 32.88 -39.91
CA ARG A 22 9.66 32.50 -39.44
C ARG A 22 10.42 33.68 -38.82
N ALA A 23 10.29 34.88 -39.40
CA ALA A 23 10.89 36.09 -38.85
C ALA A 23 10.30 36.46 -37.47
N ALA A 24 9.00 36.21 -37.27
CA ALA A 24 8.30 36.50 -36.02
C ALA A 24 8.56 35.49 -34.89
N LEU A 25 9.14 34.31 -35.16
CA LEU A 25 9.30 33.23 -34.17
C LEU A 25 10.07 33.63 -32.91
N LYS A 26 11.14 34.43 -33.07
CA LYS A 26 11.95 34.86 -31.92
C LYS A 26 11.12 35.72 -30.97
N THR A 27 10.50 36.77 -31.50
CA THR A 27 9.65 37.68 -30.72
C THR A 27 8.47 36.92 -30.10
N THR A 28 7.85 36.01 -30.85
CA THR A 28 6.74 35.17 -30.38
C THR A 28 7.16 34.31 -29.19
N ALA A 29 8.32 33.65 -29.25
CA ALA A 29 8.83 32.84 -28.15
C ALA A 29 9.15 33.69 -26.91
N ASP A 30 9.72 34.88 -27.10
CA ASP A 30 10.01 35.82 -26.01
C ASP A 30 8.71 36.29 -25.34
N GLU A 31 7.69 36.65 -26.11
CA GLU A 31 6.37 37.05 -25.62
C GLU A 31 5.63 35.92 -24.89
N ILE A 32 5.66 34.69 -25.41
CA ILE A 32 5.04 33.52 -24.78
C ILE A 32 5.65 33.28 -23.40
N VAL A 33 6.98 33.22 -23.30
CA VAL A 33 7.66 32.95 -22.04
C VAL A 33 7.40 34.08 -21.04
N GLN A 34 7.40 35.33 -21.49
CA GLN A 34 7.10 36.47 -20.62
C GLN A 34 5.66 36.40 -20.09
N ALA A 35 4.68 36.14 -20.95
CA ALA A 35 3.29 36.00 -20.52
C ALA A 35 3.09 34.84 -19.54
N ILE A 36 3.78 33.70 -19.73
CA ILE A 36 3.71 32.58 -18.78
C ILE A 36 4.33 32.98 -17.42
N ILE A 37 5.44 33.72 -17.40
CA ILE A 37 6.04 34.24 -16.16
C ILE A 37 5.06 35.16 -15.42
N ASP A 38 4.40 36.05 -16.16
CA ASP A 38 3.52 37.08 -15.59
C ASP A 38 2.18 36.51 -15.12
N GLU A 39 1.63 35.53 -15.85
CA GLU A 39 0.28 35.00 -15.61
C GLU A 39 0.26 33.68 -14.83
N VAL A 40 1.38 32.94 -14.74
CA VAL A 40 1.46 31.64 -14.08
C VAL A 40 2.55 31.66 -13.00
N PRO A 41 2.21 31.98 -11.73
CA PRO A 41 3.18 32.20 -10.65
C PRO A 41 4.17 31.05 -10.42
N SER A 42 3.75 29.80 -10.64
CA SER A 42 4.61 28.61 -10.51
C SER A 42 5.80 28.59 -11.48
N TYR A 43 5.74 29.36 -12.57
CA TYR A 43 6.81 29.46 -13.57
C TYR A 43 7.66 30.71 -13.44
N ALA A 44 7.27 31.71 -12.63
CA ALA A 44 7.98 32.98 -12.52
C ALA A 44 9.47 32.80 -12.16
N ASN A 45 9.76 31.95 -11.17
CA ASN A 45 11.14 31.66 -10.75
C ASN A 45 11.85 30.66 -11.69
N ALA A 46 11.11 29.68 -12.22
CA ALA A 46 11.67 28.62 -13.07
C ALA A 46 12.12 29.14 -14.45
N LEU A 47 11.41 30.12 -14.99
CA LEU A 47 11.66 30.71 -16.31
C LEU A 47 12.52 32.00 -16.23
N SER A 48 13.03 32.35 -15.06
CA SER A 48 13.90 33.51 -14.87
C SER A 48 15.40 33.20 -15.14
N GLY A 49 16.17 34.23 -15.51
CA GLY A 49 17.63 34.12 -15.66
C GLY A 49 18.12 33.19 -16.80
N ARG A 50 19.21 32.45 -16.56
CA ARG A 50 19.85 31.56 -17.56
C ARG A 50 18.94 30.41 -18.02
N MET A 51 18.10 29.87 -17.13
CA MET A 51 17.15 28.81 -17.47
C MET A 51 16.05 29.32 -18.43
N GLY A 52 15.58 30.56 -18.22
CA GLY A 52 14.66 31.23 -19.12
C GLY A 52 15.17 31.35 -20.57
N ALA A 53 16.47 31.60 -20.76
CA ALA A 53 17.06 31.66 -22.10
C ALA A 53 17.02 30.30 -22.82
N THR A 54 17.26 29.21 -22.10
CA THR A 54 17.15 27.84 -22.63
C THR A 54 15.73 27.52 -23.04
N ILE A 55 14.74 27.92 -22.23
CA ILE A 55 13.33 27.63 -22.49
C ILE A 55 12.78 28.49 -23.64
N ARG A 56 13.15 29.77 -23.74
CA ARG A 56 12.84 30.60 -24.94
C ARG A 56 13.37 29.97 -26.22
N ARG A 57 14.59 29.41 -26.18
CA ARG A 57 15.15 28.66 -27.32
C ARG A 57 14.33 27.41 -27.62
N ALA A 58 13.93 26.65 -26.60
CA ALA A 58 13.11 25.45 -26.77
C ALA A 58 11.73 25.76 -27.37
N VAL A 59 11.04 26.80 -26.86
CA VAL A 59 9.76 27.28 -27.40
C VAL A 59 9.92 27.74 -28.85
N ARG A 60 10.99 28.48 -29.17
CA ARG A 60 11.29 28.89 -30.56
C ARG A 60 11.49 27.68 -31.48
N THR A 61 12.21 26.66 -31.04
CA THR A 61 12.38 25.41 -31.81
C THR A 61 11.04 24.72 -32.04
N ALA A 62 10.20 24.61 -31.00
CA ALA A 62 8.87 24.00 -31.10
C ALA A 62 7.94 24.75 -32.07
N LEU A 63 7.96 26.10 -32.04
CA LEU A 63 7.23 26.91 -33.01
C LEU A 63 7.78 26.76 -34.44
N GLY A 64 9.10 26.56 -34.58
CA GLY A 64 9.73 26.23 -35.86
C GLY A 64 9.21 24.91 -36.44
N HIS A 65 9.21 23.85 -35.63
CA HIS A 65 8.65 22.54 -36.03
C HIS A 65 7.16 22.64 -36.39
N TYR A 66 6.39 23.44 -35.65
CA TYR A 66 4.99 23.71 -35.99
C TYR A 66 4.85 24.36 -37.38
N LEU A 67 5.69 25.35 -37.72
CA LEU A 67 5.66 25.97 -39.05
C LEU A 67 6.12 24.99 -40.14
N ASP A 68 7.08 24.11 -39.86
CA ASP A 68 7.49 23.05 -40.78
C ASP A 68 6.32 22.09 -41.06
N LEU A 69 5.57 21.70 -40.02
CA LEU A 69 4.35 20.91 -40.14
C LEU A 69 3.28 21.65 -40.96
N ALA A 70 3.02 22.93 -40.65
CA ALA A 70 2.04 23.77 -41.35
C ALA A 70 2.40 24.01 -42.83
N SER A 71 3.68 23.91 -43.19
CA SER A 71 4.17 24.04 -44.57
C SER A 71 4.25 22.70 -45.31
N GLY A 72 3.86 21.58 -44.67
CA GLY A 72 3.95 20.24 -45.24
C GLY A 72 5.38 19.65 -45.29
N ASN A 73 6.34 20.27 -44.60
CA ASN A 73 7.76 19.89 -44.62
C ASN A 73 8.15 18.89 -43.51
N ALA A 74 7.22 18.53 -42.63
CA ALA A 74 7.45 17.58 -41.54
C ALA A 74 6.30 16.57 -41.43
N THR A 75 6.62 15.33 -41.08
CA THR A 75 5.65 14.32 -40.66
C THR A 75 5.44 14.43 -39.16
N GLY A 76 4.19 14.66 -38.70
CA GLY A 76 3.90 14.81 -37.26
C GLY A 76 4.36 13.60 -36.43
N GLY A 77 4.76 13.85 -35.17
CA GLY A 77 5.17 12.81 -34.21
C GLY A 77 6.21 13.26 -33.17
N ASP A 78 7.29 13.93 -33.59
CA ASP A 78 8.42 14.29 -32.70
C ASP A 78 8.04 15.28 -31.57
N GLY A 79 6.96 16.03 -31.74
CA GLY A 79 6.45 16.96 -30.71
C GLY A 79 5.81 16.27 -29.52
N ASP A 80 5.19 15.10 -29.73
CA ASP A 80 4.42 14.40 -28.70
C ASP A 80 5.34 13.77 -27.64
N ASP A 81 6.44 13.15 -28.05
CA ASP A 81 7.43 12.57 -27.12
C ASP A 81 8.09 13.65 -26.24
N ALA A 82 8.44 14.80 -26.84
CA ALA A 82 9.02 15.92 -26.11
C ALA A 82 8.03 16.52 -25.09
N ALA A 83 6.74 16.63 -25.47
CA ALA A 83 5.69 17.07 -24.57
C ALA A 83 5.45 16.05 -23.44
N TYR A 84 5.38 14.76 -23.76
CA TYR A 84 5.26 13.70 -22.76
C TYR A 84 6.41 13.76 -21.73
N GLU A 85 7.66 13.90 -22.18
CA GLU A 85 8.82 14.06 -21.29
C GLU A 85 8.79 15.34 -20.46
N LEU A 86 8.32 16.45 -21.04
CA LEU A 86 8.09 17.69 -20.31
C LEU A 86 7.12 17.44 -19.16
N GLY A 87 5.96 16.81 -19.41
CA GLY A 87 4.97 16.44 -18.40
C GLY A 87 5.57 15.63 -17.23
N ARG A 88 6.45 14.67 -17.52
CA ARG A 88 7.18 13.93 -16.46
C ARG A 88 8.13 14.83 -15.67
N GLY A 89 8.86 15.72 -16.36
CA GLY A 89 9.75 16.70 -15.74
C GLY A 89 9.04 17.64 -14.77
N GLU A 90 7.82 18.07 -15.09
CA GLU A 90 7.02 18.96 -14.25
C GLU A 90 6.70 18.36 -12.88
N VAL A 91 6.34 17.08 -12.82
CA VAL A 91 6.17 16.36 -11.55
C VAL A 91 7.47 16.32 -10.76
N ARG A 92 8.62 16.17 -11.44
CA ARG A 92 9.94 16.14 -10.80
C ARG A 92 10.32 17.46 -10.16
N ASP A 93 9.92 18.55 -10.79
CA ASP A 93 10.11 19.89 -10.27
C ASP A 93 8.99 20.33 -9.31
N GLY A 94 8.03 19.46 -9.01
CA GLY A 94 6.95 19.71 -8.05
C GLY A 94 5.83 20.61 -8.58
N ARG A 95 5.72 20.79 -9.89
CA ARG A 95 4.68 21.61 -10.53
C ARG A 95 3.40 20.81 -10.75
N SER A 96 2.26 21.48 -10.55
CA SER A 96 0.94 20.86 -10.65
C SER A 96 0.49 20.71 -12.11
N MET A 97 -0.44 19.78 -12.35
CA MET A 97 -1.10 19.65 -13.64
C MET A 97 -1.79 20.94 -14.06
N ASP A 98 -2.45 21.62 -13.11
CA ASP A 98 -3.18 22.86 -13.38
C ASP A 98 -2.25 24.02 -13.80
N ALA A 99 -1.08 24.11 -13.19
CA ALA A 99 -0.03 25.05 -13.60
C ALA A 99 0.43 24.75 -15.03
N LEU A 100 0.71 23.49 -15.34
CA LEU A 100 1.14 23.05 -16.68
C LEU A 100 0.10 23.39 -17.74
N LEU A 101 -1.17 23.04 -17.52
CA LEU A 101 -2.27 23.34 -18.43
C LEU A 101 -2.53 24.85 -18.55
N SER A 102 -2.35 25.62 -17.48
CA SER A 102 -2.44 27.08 -17.53
C SER A 102 -1.34 27.70 -18.41
N ALA A 103 -0.10 27.20 -18.30
CA ALA A 103 1.00 27.64 -19.16
C ALA A 103 0.72 27.34 -20.65
N TYR A 104 0.16 26.17 -20.96
CA TYR A 104 -0.28 25.84 -22.33
C TYR A 104 -1.36 26.82 -22.83
N ARG A 105 -2.40 27.12 -22.03
CA ARG A 105 -3.46 28.07 -22.41
C ARG A 105 -2.91 29.48 -22.68
N VAL A 106 -2.03 29.98 -21.82
CA VAL A 106 -1.39 31.29 -21.98
C VAL A 106 -0.50 31.30 -23.22
N GLY A 107 0.36 30.30 -23.37
CA GLY A 107 1.25 30.16 -24.52
C GLY A 107 0.47 30.07 -25.84
N ALA A 108 -0.65 29.35 -25.85
CA ALA A 108 -1.53 29.24 -27.03
C ALA A 108 -2.13 30.56 -27.45
N ARG A 109 -2.69 31.30 -26.49
CA ARG A 109 -3.31 32.60 -26.72
C ARG A 109 -2.29 33.59 -27.29
N VAL A 110 -1.07 33.61 -26.74
CA VAL A 110 -0.01 34.51 -27.20
C VAL A 110 0.54 34.06 -28.56
N ALA A 111 0.82 32.77 -28.75
CA ALA A 111 1.26 32.22 -30.02
C ALA A 111 0.27 32.56 -31.15
N TRP A 112 -1.02 32.32 -30.94
CA TRP A 112 -2.06 32.66 -31.90
C TRP A 112 -2.06 34.15 -32.24
N ARG A 113 -2.04 35.02 -31.23
CA ARG A 113 -2.01 36.48 -31.42
C ARG A 113 -0.81 36.92 -32.26
N CYS A 114 0.39 36.42 -31.96
CA CYS A 114 1.62 36.80 -32.67
C CYS A 114 1.66 36.25 -34.10
N LEU A 115 1.24 35.00 -34.30
CA LEU A 115 1.23 34.38 -35.63
C LEU A 115 0.16 35.02 -36.53
N ALA A 116 -1.02 35.32 -36.01
CA ALA A 116 -2.06 36.04 -36.74
C ALA A 116 -1.58 37.45 -37.16
N ALA A 117 -0.84 38.13 -36.29
CA ALA A 117 -0.24 39.44 -36.61
C ALA A 117 0.84 39.37 -37.70
N GLY A 118 1.44 38.20 -37.95
CA GLY A 118 2.36 37.97 -39.07
C GLY A 118 1.64 37.53 -40.36
N ALA A 119 0.62 36.68 -40.25
CA ALA A 119 -0.08 36.10 -41.40
C ALA A 119 -1.03 37.07 -42.11
N VAL A 120 -1.78 37.89 -41.35
CA VAL A 120 -2.79 38.80 -41.94
C VAL A 120 -2.13 39.90 -42.80
N PRO A 121 -1.07 40.60 -42.35
CA PRO A 121 -0.39 41.59 -43.19
C PRO A 121 0.34 41.00 -44.41
N ALA A 122 0.70 39.70 -44.35
CA ALA A 122 1.29 38.99 -45.48
C ALA A 122 0.28 38.66 -46.60
N GLY A 123 -1.01 38.96 -46.40
CA GLY A 123 -2.04 38.77 -47.41
C GLY A 123 -2.72 37.39 -47.38
N LEU A 124 -2.54 36.61 -46.31
CA LEU A 124 -3.14 35.28 -46.21
C LEU A 124 -4.69 35.39 -46.26
N PRO A 125 -5.38 34.66 -47.16
CA PRO A 125 -6.83 34.71 -47.25
C PRO A 125 -7.51 34.30 -45.94
N ALA A 126 -8.66 34.90 -45.63
CA ALA A 126 -9.39 34.63 -44.38
C ALA A 126 -9.71 33.14 -44.15
N ALA A 127 -9.99 32.39 -45.23
CA ALA A 127 -10.22 30.95 -45.16
C ALA A 127 -8.96 30.17 -44.72
N GLU A 128 -7.77 30.56 -45.19
CA GLU A 128 -6.50 29.94 -44.80
C GLU A 128 -6.09 30.37 -43.39
N VAL A 129 -6.38 31.61 -42.98
CA VAL A 129 -6.21 32.06 -41.58
C VAL A 129 -7.05 31.21 -40.61
N ALA A 130 -8.29 30.88 -40.97
CA ALA A 130 -9.16 30.02 -40.16
C ALA A 130 -8.57 28.60 -40.03
N LYS A 131 -8.14 27.98 -41.14
CA LYS A 131 -7.48 26.67 -41.13
C LYS A 131 -6.19 26.67 -40.30
N PHE A 132 -5.41 27.74 -40.41
CA PHE A 132 -4.17 27.92 -39.63
C PHE A 132 -4.46 28.05 -38.13
N ALA A 133 -5.55 28.73 -37.74
CA ALA A 133 -6.04 28.77 -36.36
C ALA A 133 -6.40 27.37 -35.85
N GLU A 134 -7.19 26.63 -36.64
CA GLU A 134 -7.60 25.26 -36.29
C GLU A 134 -6.39 24.32 -36.14
N LEU A 135 -5.39 24.44 -37.02
CA LEU A 135 -4.13 23.72 -36.90
C LEU A 135 -3.35 24.11 -35.63
N THR A 136 -3.31 25.41 -35.29
CA THR A 136 -2.64 25.90 -34.07
C THR A 136 -3.27 25.29 -32.82
N PHE A 137 -4.59 25.37 -32.69
CA PHE A 137 -5.31 24.80 -31.55
C PHE A 137 -5.16 23.28 -31.50
N ALA A 138 -5.32 22.59 -32.64
CA ALA A 138 -5.12 21.14 -32.71
C ALA A 138 -3.71 20.72 -32.25
N TYR A 139 -2.67 21.43 -32.70
CA TYR A 139 -1.29 21.11 -32.34
C TYR A 139 -1.02 21.35 -30.85
N ILE A 140 -1.55 22.45 -30.29
CA ILE A 140 -1.41 22.74 -28.87
C ILE A 140 -2.19 21.76 -28.00
N ASP A 141 -3.39 21.38 -28.42
CA ASP A 141 -4.20 20.38 -27.71
C ASP A 141 -3.50 19.02 -27.70
N GLU A 142 -2.85 18.61 -28.80
CA GLU A 142 -2.02 17.40 -28.87
C GLU A 142 -0.84 17.46 -27.88
N LEU A 143 -0.05 18.54 -27.92
CA LEU A 143 1.07 18.71 -26.98
C LEU A 143 0.59 18.77 -25.52
N SER A 144 -0.51 19.47 -25.24
CA SER A 144 -1.08 19.57 -23.90
C SER A 144 -1.57 18.20 -23.40
N ALA A 145 -2.19 17.40 -24.27
CA ALA A 145 -2.66 16.05 -23.93
C ALA A 145 -1.49 15.10 -23.66
N ALA A 146 -0.43 15.12 -24.49
CA ALA A 146 0.77 14.32 -24.29
C ALA A 146 1.48 14.68 -22.98
N SER A 147 1.65 15.98 -22.69
CA SER A 147 2.18 16.47 -21.42
C SER A 147 1.33 16.05 -20.21
N ALA A 148 0.00 16.12 -20.32
CA ALA A 148 -0.90 15.67 -19.25
C ALA A 148 -0.79 14.15 -19.02
N ALA A 149 -0.66 13.36 -20.08
CA ALA A 149 -0.42 11.91 -19.96
C ALA A 149 0.91 11.62 -19.24
N GLY A 150 2.00 12.27 -19.64
CA GLY A 150 3.31 12.11 -18.99
C GLY A 150 3.31 12.53 -17.51
N HIS A 151 2.63 13.64 -17.18
CA HIS A 151 2.48 14.09 -15.79
C HIS A 151 1.69 13.08 -14.94
N ALA A 152 0.55 12.60 -15.45
CA ALA A 152 -0.25 11.58 -14.77
C ALA A 152 0.52 10.26 -14.56
N ASP A 153 1.26 9.80 -15.57
CA ASP A 153 2.04 8.58 -15.51
C ASP A 153 3.22 8.66 -14.54
N GLU A 154 3.95 9.78 -14.51
CA GLU A 154 5.03 10.01 -13.55
C GLU A 154 4.48 10.14 -12.12
N LEU A 155 3.34 10.80 -11.91
CA LEU A 155 2.69 10.86 -10.61
C LEU A 155 2.26 9.47 -10.13
N ALA A 156 1.66 8.67 -11.01
CA ALA A 156 1.27 7.30 -10.72
C ALA A 156 2.50 6.41 -10.46
N ALA A 157 3.59 6.58 -11.22
CA ALA A 157 4.83 5.85 -11.02
C ALA A 157 5.47 6.16 -9.66
N ARG A 158 5.45 7.43 -9.23
CA ARG A 158 5.89 7.85 -7.88
C ARG A 158 5.04 7.26 -6.77
N GLY A 159 3.71 7.22 -6.96
CA GLY A 159 2.78 6.55 -6.06
C GLY A 159 3.14 5.07 -5.89
N ARG A 160 3.24 4.33 -7.00
CA ARG A 160 3.62 2.90 -6.98
C ARG A 160 5.00 2.65 -6.37
N ALA A 161 5.97 3.54 -6.60
CA ALA A 161 7.30 3.41 -6.01
C ALA A 161 7.27 3.57 -4.48
N HIS A 162 6.50 4.54 -3.98
CA HIS A 162 6.30 4.74 -2.56
C HIS A 162 5.56 3.55 -1.91
N GLU A 163 4.50 3.05 -2.54
CA GLU A 163 3.78 1.84 -2.10
C GLU A 163 4.72 0.63 -2.01
N ARG A 164 5.55 0.39 -3.02
CA ARG A 164 6.57 -0.69 -2.99
C ARG A 164 7.55 -0.55 -1.81
N HIS A 165 7.94 0.68 -1.47
CA HIS A 165 8.81 0.89 -0.30
C HIS A 165 8.08 0.61 1.02
N LEU A 166 6.80 0.96 1.15
CA LEU A 166 5.98 0.64 2.31
C LEU A 166 5.75 -0.88 2.45
N GLU A 167 5.49 -1.57 1.35
CA GLU A 167 5.37 -3.03 1.34
C GLU A 167 6.69 -3.72 1.70
N HIS A 168 7.82 -3.21 1.20
CA HIS A 168 9.14 -3.73 1.57
C HIS A 168 9.40 -3.56 3.07
N LEU A 169 9.13 -2.37 3.62
CA LEU A 169 9.19 -2.12 5.07
C LEU A 169 8.27 -3.06 5.85
N ALA A 170 7.04 -3.28 5.40
CA ALA A 170 6.10 -4.19 6.04
C ALA A 170 6.65 -5.63 6.07
N ARG A 171 7.27 -6.10 4.97
CA ARG A 171 7.91 -7.43 4.92
C ARG A 171 9.11 -7.51 5.87
N ASP A 172 9.96 -6.48 5.93
CA ASP A 172 11.07 -6.42 6.90
C ASP A 172 10.56 -6.48 8.35
N LEU A 173 9.45 -5.79 8.64
CA LEU A 173 8.80 -5.80 9.96
C LEU A 173 8.25 -7.18 10.33
N LEU A 174 7.64 -7.91 9.38
CA LEU A 174 7.16 -9.27 9.61
C LEU A 174 8.30 -10.26 9.79
N ALA A 175 9.37 -10.12 9.00
CA ALA A 175 10.58 -10.94 9.11
C ALA A 175 11.35 -10.70 10.42
N GLY A 176 11.07 -9.59 11.11
CA GLY A 176 11.79 -9.22 12.33
C GLY A 176 13.22 -8.79 12.04
N ALA A 177 13.42 -8.03 10.96
CA ALA A 177 14.72 -7.47 10.59
C ALA A 177 15.33 -6.62 11.74
N SER A 178 16.64 -6.41 11.68
CA SER A 178 17.33 -5.63 12.71
C SER A 178 16.84 -4.17 12.76
N PRO A 179 16.95 -3.48 13.91
CA PRO A 179 16.54 -2.09 14.03
C PRO A 179 17.14 -1.16 12.97
N ASP A 180 18.41 -1.34 12.62
CA ASP A 180 19.10 -0.51 11.62
C ASP A 180 18.51 -0.69 10.21
N VAL A 181 18.17 -1.93 9.83
CA VAL A 181 17.52 -2.23 8.56
C VAL A 181 16.13 -1.59 8.53
N LEU A 182 15.35 -1.75 9.61
CA LEU A 182 14.02 -1.19 9.72
C LEU A 182 14.01 0.34 9.65
N LEU A 183 14.96 1.01 10.31
CA LEU A 183 15.13 2.46 10.23
C LEU A 183 15.48 2.92 8.80
N ALA A 184 16.41 2.22 8.14
CA ALA A 184 16.77 2.52 6.76
C ALA A 184 15.60 2.31 5.78
N SER A 185 14.84 1.21 5.92
CA SER A 185 13.64 0.94 5.13
C SER A 185 12.55 1.98 5.38
N GLY A 186 12.33 2.38 6.64
CA GLY A 186 11.38 3.44 7.01
C GLY A 186 11.73 4.79 6.39
N GLN A 187 13.01 5.18 6.42
CA GLN A 187 13.50 6.41 5.78
C GLN A 187 13.28 6.41 4.26
N ARG A 188 13.61 5.31 3.57
CA ARG A 188 13.37 5.17 2.12
C ARG A 188 11.89 5.25 1.78
N ALA A 189 11.05 4.66 2.63
CA ALA A 189 9.61 4.72 2.50
C ALA A 189 9.04 6.10 2.88
N ARG A 190 9.82 7.04 3.42
CA ARG A 190 9.33 8.30 4.03
C ARG A 190 8.22 8.04 5.06
N TRP A 191 8.30 6.91 5.75
CA TRP A 191 7.32 6.48 6.73
C TRP A 191 7.74 6.99 8.12
N GLN A 192 6.78 7.57 8.85
CA GLN A 192 7.01 8.03 10.22
C GLN A 192 6.65 6.89 11.19
N PRO A 193 7.62 6.35 11.95
CA PRO A 193 7.33 5.22 12.82
C PRO A 193 6.38 5.59 13.97
N PRO A 194 5.33 4.81 14.22
CA PRO A 194 4.44 4.97 15.37
C PRO A 194 5.12 4.48 16.66
N VAL A 195 4.46 4.65 17.80
CA VAL A 195 4.95 4.07 19.06
C VAL A 195 4.87 2.54 19.00
N SER A 196 3.77 2.03 18.48
CA SER A 196 3.43 0.61 18.45
C SER A 196 2.75 0.18 17.16
N LEU A 197 2.88 -1.11 16.85
CA LEU A 197 2.16 -1.78 15.78
C LEU A 197 1.40 -2.99 16.34
N THR A 198 0.18 -3.18 15.85
CA THR A 198 -0.63 -4.38 16.08
C THR A 198 -0.84 -5.11 14.77
N ALA A 199 -0.43 -6.38 14.70
CA ALA A 199 -0.66 -7.20 13.53
C ALA A 199 -2.08 -7.78 13.53
N VAL A 200 -2.76 -7.65 12.40
CA VAL A 200 -4.08 -8.24 12.14
C VAL A 200 -3.94 -9.20 10.98
N LEU A 201 -4.28 -10.47 11.22
CA LEU A 201 -4.23 -11.54 10.23
C LEU A 201 -5.63 -11.86 9.72
N LEU A 202 -5.87 -11.80 8.41
CA LEU A 202 -7.18 -12.00 7.80
C LEU A 202 -7.03 -12.55 6.37
N PRO A 203 -8.08 -13.05 5.71
CA PRO A 203 -7.99 -13.44 4.30
C PRO A 203 -7.54 -12.26 3.43
N ALA A 204 -6.65 -12.50 2.45
CA ALA A 204 -6.07 -11.49 1.56
C ALA A 204 -7.14 -10.62 0.88
N ALA A 205 -8.21 -11.25 0.38
CA ALA A 205 -9.36 -10.57 -0.22
C ALA A 205 -10.08 -9.57 0.73
N GLN A 206 -9.91 -9.72 2.05
CA GLN A 206 -10.50 -8.83 3.06
C GLN A 206 -9.54 -7.73 3.55
N ALA A 207 -8.24 -7.79 3.22
CA ALA A 207 -7.22 -6.84 3.68
C ALA A 207 -7.50 -5.40 3.23
N ARG A 208 -7.62 -5.18 1.91
CA ARG A 208 -7.91 -3.83 1.35
C ARG A 208 -9.28 -3.28 1.79
N PRO A 209 -10.38 -4.06 1.81
CA PRO A 209 -11.63 -3.59 2.39
C PRO A 209 -11.55 -3.23 3.88
N ALA A 210 -10.73 -3.92 4.67
CA ALA A 210 -10.54 -3.59 6.09
C ALA A 210 -9.71 -2.31 6.26
N TYR A 211 -8.64 -2.16 5.48
CA TYR A 211 -7.77 -0.98 5.49
C TYR A 211 -8.56 0.34 5.37
N ARG A 212 -9.61 0.40 4.52
CA ARG A 212 -10.43 1.60 4.30
C ARG A 212 -11.10 2.17 5.58
N THR A 213 -11.24 1.36 6.62
CA THR A 213 -11.86 1.76 7.90
C THR A 213 -10.83 1.98 9.02
N LEU A 214 -9.56 1.75 8.74
CA LEU A 214 -8.44 1.85 9.69
C LEU A 214 -7.64 3.14 9.45
N ASP A 215 -6.58 3.30 10.24
CA ASP A 215 -5.67 4.43 10.11
C ASP A 215 -4.98 4.44 8.72
N PRO A 216 -4.89 5.59 8.02
CA PRO A 216 -4.24 5.67 6.71
C PRO A 216 -2.78 5.21 6.69
N ASN A 217 -2.07 5.29 7.82
CA ASN A 217 -0.68 4.84 7.98
C ASN A 217 -0.55 3.34 8.25
N THR A 218 -1.66 2.59 8.24
CA THR A 218 -1.65 1.13 8.33
C THR A 218 -0.90 0.54 7.14
N LEU A 219 0.12 -0.28 7.42
CA LEU A 219 0.82 -1.00 6.36
C LEU A 219 0.02 -2.25 5.97
N VAL A 220 -0.07 -2.52 4.68
CA VAL A 220 -0.89 -3.61 4.12
C VAL A 220 0.01 -4.55 3.33
N LEU A 221 -0.12 -5.85 3.61
CA LEU A 221 0.40 -6.93 2.78
C LEU A 221 -0.77 -7.88 2.48
N ASP A 222 -1.07 -8.09 1.21
CA ASP A 222 -2.19 -8.92 0.74
C ASP A 222 -1.74 -10.02 -0.24
N ASP A 223 -0.44 -10.28 -0.30
CA ASP A 223 0.21 -11.24 -1.19
C ASP A 223 1.04 -12.30 -0.43
N LEU A 224 0.69 -12.57 0.84
CA LEU A 224 1.36 -13.61 1.62
C LEU A 224 0.82 -15.01 1.26
N PRO A 225 1.56 -16.09 1.58
CA PRO A 225 1.12 -17.46 1.35
C PRO A 225 -0.25 -17.77 1.96
N ASP A 226 -0.90 -18.82 1.46
CA ASP A 226 -2.21 -19.33 1.94
C ASP A 226 -3.34 -18.28 1.89
N ASP A 227 -3.36 -17.44 0.86
CA ASP A 227 -4.32 -16.34 0.67
C ASP A 227 -4.47 -15.47 1.94
N THR A 228 -3.35 -15.22 2.63
CA THR A 228 -3.33 -14.47 3.87
C THR A 228 -2.96 -13.01 3.64
N GLY A 229 -3.70 -12.12 4.28
CA GLY A 229 -3.37 -10.71 4.40
C GLY A 229 -2.93 -10.36 5.82
N VAL A 230 -2.04 -9.37 5.91
CA VAL A 230 -1.60 -8.76 7.17
C VAL A 230 -1.79 -7.25 7.10
N LEU A 231 -2.39 -6.71 8.16
CA LEU A 231 -2.43 -5.27 8.42
C LEU A 231 -1.57 -4.99 9.65
N LEU A 232 -0.64 -4.04 9.55
CA LEU A 232 0.12 -3.52 10.69
C LEU A 232 -0.48 -2.18 11.08
N VAL A 233 -1.35 -2.21 12.09
CA VAL A 233 -2.13 -1.03 12.51
C VAL A 233 -1.34 -0.22 13.55
N PRO A 234 -1.06 1.07 13.30
CA PRO A 234 -0.32 1.93 14.22
C PRO A 234 -1.16 2.32 15.43
N ASP A 235 -0.56 2.29 16.62
CA ASP A 235 -1.08 2.88 17.87
C ASP A 235 -2.58 2.60 18.12
N ALA A 236 -2.99 1.37 17.81
CA ALA A 236 -4.39 0.99 17.78
C ALA A 236 -5.01 0.95 19.20
N ASP A 237 -6.16 1.59 19.36
CA ASP A 237 -7.06 1.29 20.46
C ASP A 237 -7.65 -0.12 20.26
N ARG A 238 -7.29 -1.06 21.13
CA ARG A 238 -7.64 -2.48 20.97
C ARG A 238 -9.14 -2.69 20.86
N SER A 239 -9.92 -2.07 21.75
CA SER A 239 -11.37 -2.24 21.80
C SER A 239 -12.04 -1.74 20.52
N ARG A 240 -11.59 -0.60 19.98
CA ARG A 240 -12.05 -0.06 18.70
C ARG A 240 -11.64 -0.96 17.54
N LEU A 241 -10.40 -1.43 17.51
CA LEU A 241 -9.89 -2.30 16.44
C LEU A 241 -10.71 -3.60 16.35
N LEU A 242 -10.98 -4.25 17.49
CA LEU A 242 -11.81 -5.47 17.52
C LEU A 242 -13.24 -5.21 17.03
N ARG A 243 -13.85 -4.09 17.42
CA ARG A 243 -15.19 -3.70 16.93
C ARG A 243 -15.21 -3.49 15.42
N GLN A 244 -14.18 -2.86 14.85
CA GLN A 244 -14.08 -2.63 13.40
C GLN A 244 -13.87 -3.94 12.60
N LEU A 245 -13.39 -4.99 13.26
CA LEU A 245 -13.09 -6.28 12.64
C LEU A 245 -14.08 -7.39 13.01
N THR A 246 -15.17 -7.07 13.73
CA THR A 246 -16.11 -8.08 14.27
C THR A 246 -16.73 -8.96 13.17
N ASP A 247 -17.09 -8.38 12.03
CA ASP A 247 -17.70 -9.10 10.90
C ASP A 247 -16.68 -9.75 9.96
N ARG A 248 -15.41 -9.84 10.38
CA ARG A 248 -14.31 -10.36 9.56
C ARG A 248 -13.69 -11.58 10.20
N ALA A 249 -13.16 -12.46 9.34
CA ALA A 249 -12.37 -13.60 9.79
C ALA A 249 -10.95 -13.14 10.19
N ALA A 250 -10.83 -12.21 11.14
CA ALA A 250 -9.58 -11.58 11.54
C ALA A 250 -9.06 -12.12 12.88
N VAL A 251 -7.74 -12.22 13.03
CA VAL A 251 -7.05 -12.52 14.29
C VAL A 251 -6.19 -11.31 14.64
N VAL A 252 -6.39 -10.74 15.83
CA VAL A 252 -5.73 -9.52 16.29
C VAL A 252 -4.65 -9.88 17.31
N GLY A 253 -3.39 -9.65 16.94
CA GLY A 253 -2.24 -9.80 17.82
C GLY A 253 -2.16 -8.73 18.92
N PRO A 254 -1.12 -8.77 19.76
CA PRO A 254 -0.85 -7.76 20.79
C PRO A 254 -0.22 -6.51 20.18
N ALA A 255 -0.46 -5.35 20.78
CA ALA A 255 0.32 -4.16 20.47
C ALA A 255 1.77 -4.38 20.93
N ARG A 256 2.74 -4.05 20.06
CA ARG A 256 4.19 -4.14 20.35
C ARG A 256 4.88 -2.87 19.89
N PRO A 257 6.01 -2.47 20.49
CA PRO A 257 6.87 -1.44 19.90
C PRO A 257 7.08 -1.74 18.42
N TRP A 258 7.04 -0.74 17.55
CA TRP A 258 6.95 -0.97 16.10
C TRP A 258 8.07 -1.89 15.55
N ILE A 259 9.29 -1.78 16.07
CA ILE A 259 10.46 -2.64 15.74
C ILE A 259 10.21 -4.13 16.06
N ARG A 260 9.28 -4.42 16.97
CA ARG A 260 8.90 -5.75 17.45
C ARG A 260 7.56 -6.21 16.87
N ALA A 261 7.09 -5.61 15.78
CA ALA A 261 5.85 -5.98 15.10
C ALA A 261 5.81 -7.47 14.72
N SER A 262 6.95 -8.08 14.37
CA SER A 262 7.09 -9.52 14.13
C SER A 262 6.55 -10.38 15.28
N ALA A 263 6.70 -9.95 16.53
CA ALA A 263 6.18 -10.67 17.69
C ALA A 263 4.65 -10.59 17.80
N SER A 264 4.04 -9.50 17.31
CA SER A 264 2.59 -9.39 17.20
C SER A 264 2.06 -10.35 16.13
N TYR A 265 2.70 -10.33 14.96
CA TYR A 265 2.40 -11.20 13.84
C TYR A 265 2.54 -12.68 14.19
N ALA A 266 3.66 -13.09 14.79
CA ALA A 266 3.91 -14.48 15.20
C ALA A 266 2.83 -15.00 16.17
N ARG A 267 2.32 -14.15 17.07
CA ARG A 267 1.22 -14.54 17.98
C ARG A 267 -0.09 -14.74 17.21
N ALA A 268 -0.41 -13.85 16.28
CA ALA A 268 -1.61 -13.98 15.45
C ALA A 268 -1.57 -15.24 14.55
N VAL A 269 -0.42 -15.55 13.96
CA VAL A 269 -0.20 -16.79 13.19
C VAL A 269 -0.43 -18.02 14.08
N ARG A 270 0.16 -18.06 15.28
CA ARG A 270 -0.03 -19.18 16.21
C ARG A 270 -1.49 -19.36 16.62
N ALA A 271 -2.19 -18.26 16.90
CA ALA A 271 -3.62 -18.30 17.20
C ALA A 271 -4.45 -18.85 16.05
N ARG A 272 -4.15 -18.46 14.80
CA ARG A 272 -4.83 -18.99 13.62
C ARG A 272 -4.68 -20.50 13.47
N VAL A 273 -3.46 -21.02 13.71
CA VAL A 273 -3.19 -22.48 13.66
C VAL A 273 -3.91 -23.21 14.80
N LEU A 274 -3.96 -22.59 15.99
CA LEU A 274 -4.61 -23.15 17.17
C LEU A 274 -6.12 -23.27 17.00
N SER A 275 -6.80 -22.23 16.47
CA SER A 275 -8.22 -22.28 16.15
C SER A 275 -8.64 -21.15 15.19
N PRO A 276 -9.50 -21.43 14.19
CA PRO A 276 -10.05 -20.39 13.31
C PRO A 276 -11.00 -19.41 14.02
N ASP A 277 -11.51 -19.78 15.19
CA ASP A 277 -12.48 -19.00 15.98
C ASP A 277 -11.83 -17.93 16.85
N ILE A 278 -10.51 -18.02 17.07
CA ILE A 278 -9.79 -17.01 17.86
C ILE A 278 -9.81 -15.70 17.09
N ARG A 279 -10.33 -14.65 17.74
CA ARG A 279 -10.35 -13.27 17.21
C ARG A 279 -9.34 -12.38 17.91
N ASP A 280 -9.24 -12.50 19.22
CA ASP A 280 -8.31 -11.75 20.06
C ASP A 280 -7.30 -12.74 20.68
N THR A 281 -5.99 -12.54 20.45
CA THR A 281 -4.97 -13.42 21.04
C THR A 281 -4.79 -13.27 22.56
N GLU A 282 -5.16 -12.13 23.14
CA GLU A 282 -5.02 -11.85 24.57
C GLU A 282 -6.02 -12.66 25.41
N ASP A 283 -7.15 -13.08 24.84
CA ASP A 283 -8.12 -13.95 25.50
C ASP A 283 -7.68 -15.42 25.56
N HIS A 284 -6.63 -15.80 24.83
CA HIS A 284 -6.17 -17.18 24.64
C HIS A 284 -4.70 -17.40 25.02
N LEU A 285 -4.13 -16.55 25.89
CA LEU A 285 -2.72 -16.64 26.28
C LEU A 285 -2.29 -18.00 26.85
N PRO A 286 -3.06 -18.67 27.73
CA PRO A 286 -2.66 -19.99 28.23
C PRO A 286 -2.49 -21.02 27.12
N ASP A 287 -3.44 -21.08 26.18
CA ASP A 287 -3.39 -22.03 25.08
C ASP A 287 -2.22 -21.72 24.13
N LEU A 288 -1.96 -20.43 23.87
CA LEU A 288 -0.85 -19.97 23.03
C LEU A 288 0.54 -20.20 23.64
N VAL A 289 0.64 -20.21 24.98
CA VAL A 289 1.86 -20.56 25.71
C VAL A 289 2.08 -22.07 25.65
N LEU A 290 1.04 -22.85 25.93
CA LEU A 290 1.13 -24.31 25.87
C LEU A 290 1.44 -24.80 24.46
N SER A 291 0.87 -24.18 23.43
CA SER A 291 1.11 -24.52 22.02
C SER A 291 2.36 -23.86 21.43
N ALA A 292 3.22 -23.22 22.24
CA ALA A 292 4.39 -22.51 21.74
C ALA A 292 5.49 -23.46 21.22
N ASP A 293 5.60 -24.63 21.83
CA ASP A 293 6.48 -25.73 21.45
C ASP A 293 5.66 -27.02 21.48
N ALA A 294 5.08 -27.35 20.32
CA ALA A 294 4.15 -28.47 20.20
C ALA A 294 4.83 -29.82 20.46
N ASP A 295 6.10 -29.97 20.08
CA ASP A 295 6.86 -31.20 20.25
C ASP A 295 7.22 -31.40 21.73
N ALA A 296 7.72 -30.36 22.40
CA ALA A 296 8.00 -30.43 23.84
C ALA A 296 6.73 -30.71 24.65
N LEU A 297 5.59 -30.11 24.27
CA LEU A 297 4.31 -30.40 24.90
C LEU A 297 3.86 -31.86 24.64
N ALA A 298 4.04 -32.38 23.43
CA ALA A 298 3.72 -33.76 23.09
C ALA A 298 4.58 -34.75 23.89
N ASP A 299 5.88 -34.50 24.01
CA ASP A 299 6.81 -35.31 24.81
C ASP A 299 6.49 -35.24 26.32
N LEU A 300 6.11 -34.06 26.81
CA LEU A 300 5.62 -33.88 28.17
C LEU A 300 4.36 -34.72 28.39
N ARG A 301 3.36 -34.62 27.49
CA ARG A 301 2.12 -35.40 27.57
C ARG A 301 2.40 -36.90 27.52
N ALA A 302 3.26 -37.34 26.62
CA ALA A 302 3.60 -38.75 26.45
C ALA A 302 4.23 -39.35 27.71
N ARG A 303 5.11 -38.60 28.38
CA ARG A 303 5.76 -39.02 29.64
C ARG A 303 4.83 -38.90 30.84
N ALA A 304 4.22 -37.73 31.02
CA ALA A 304 3.40 -37.43 32.19
C ALA A 304 2.14 -38.30 32.25
N LEU A 305 1.52 -38.60 31.09
CA LEU A 305 0.31 -39.41 31.00
C LEU A 305 0.59 -40.89 30.66
N ALA A 306 1.86 -41.32 30.66
CA ALA A 306 2.25 -42.71 30.37
C ALA A 306 1.46 -43.75 31.19
N PRO A 307 1.20 -43.56 32.50
CA PRO A 307 0.40 -44.52 33.28
C PRO A 307 -1.01 -44.76 32.73
N LEU A 308 -1.67 -43.72 32.20
CA LEU A 308 -3.01 -43.86 31.60
C LEU A 308 -3.00 -44.69 30.31
N ARG A 309 -1.88 -44.75 29.59
CA ARG A 309 -1.77 -45.50 28.31
C ARG A 309 -1.81 -47.02 28.49
N THR A 310 -1.64 -47.51 29.73
CA THR A 310 -1.78 -48.93 30.07
C THR A 310 -3.25 -49.38 30.11
N LEU A 311 -4.19 -48.43 30.14
CA LEU A 311 -5.62 -48.69 30.24
C LEU A 311 -6.31 -48.72 28.87
N PRO A 312 -7.50 -49.34 28.76
CA PRO A 312 -8.35 -49.19 27.58
C PRO A 312 -8.63 -47.71 27.28
N ALA A 313 -8.59 -47.33 26.00
CA ALA A 313 -8.65 -45.92 25.56
C ALA A 313 -9.85 -45.13 26.13
N ALA A 314 -11.03 -45.75 26.22
CA ALA A 314 -12.22 -45.10 26.79
C ALA A 314 -12.10 -44.84 28.31
N THR A 315 -11.36 -45.68 29.04
CA THR A 315 -11.07 -45.48 30.46
C THR A 315 -9.98 -44.43 30.64
N ALA A 316 -8.90 -44.50 29.86
CA ALA A 316 -7.82 -43.51 29.87
C ALA A 316 -8.37 -42.09 29.65
N ARG A 317 -9.22 -41.88 28.64
CA ARG A 317 -9.83 -40.58 28.33
C ARG A 317 -10.67 -40.03 29.49
N ARG A 318 -11.55 -40.85 30.07
CA ARG A 318 -12.39 -40.43 31.20
C ARG A 318 -11.57 -40.10 32.45
N LEU A 319 -10.48 -40.81 32.69
CA LEU A 319 -9.55 -40.53 33.78
C LEU A 319 -8.71 -39.27 33.50
N GLU A 320 -8.27 -39.04 32.27
CA GLU A 320 -7.59 -37.80 31.86
C GLU A 320 -8.50 -36.57 32.04
N GLU A 321 -9.76 -36.65 31.60
CA GLU A 321 -10.77 -35.60 31.82
C GLU A 321 -10.99 -35.32 33.31
N THR A 322 -11.05 -36.38 34.12
CA THR A 322 -11.23 -36.26 35.57
C THR A 322 -10.00 -35.65 36.24
N LEU A 323 -8.80 -36.06 35.82
CA LEU A 323 -7.53 -35.51 36.29
C LEU A 323 -7.42 -34.02 35.96
N ARG A 324 -7.75 -33.63 34.73
CA ARG A 324 -7.79 -32.23 34.31
C ARG A 324 -8.74 -31.40 35.17
N ALA A 325 -9.98 -31.84 35.33
CA ALA A 325 -10.96 -31.13 36.14
C ALA A 325 -10.51 -31.08 37.62
N TRP A 326 -9.96 -32.16 38.15
CA TRP A 326 -9.43 -32.22 39.52
C TRP A 326 -8.33 -31.19 39.75
N LEU A 327 -7.36 -31.07 38.84
CA LEU A 327 -6.26 -30.11 38.93
C LEU A 327 -6.77 -28.67 38.83
N LEU A 328 -7.66 -28.36 37.88
CA LEU A 328 -8.20 -27.01 37.68
C LEU A 328 -9.12 -26.54 38.82
N HIS A 329 -9.91 -27.44 39.40
CA HIS A 329 -10.77 -27.15 40.56
C HIS A 329 -10.07 -27.37 41.90
N GLN A 330 -8.75 -27.60 41.90
CA GLN A 330 -7.94 -27.76 43.12
C GLN A 330 -8.46 -28.86 44.06
N GLY A 331 -8.98 -29.94 43.49
CA GLY A 331 -9.51 -31.09 44.24
C GLY A 331 -10.89 -30.90 44.90
N ARG A 332 -11.60 -29.81 44.58
CA ARG A 332 -12.98 -29.59 45.06
C ARG A 332 -13.94 -30.52 44.33
N ARG A 333 -14.20 -31.68 44.95
CA ARG A 333 -14.98 -32.79 44.36
C ARG A 333 -16.32 -32.36 43.75
N ASP A 334 -17.08 -31.53 44.43
CA ASP A 334 -18.43 -31.17 43.99
C ASP A 334 -18.37 -30.22 42.77
N GLU A 335 -17.35 -29.37 42.67
CA GLU A 335 -17.09 -28.56 41.47
C GLU A 335 -16.62 -29.41 40.29
N VAL A 336 -15.76 -30.40 40.54
CA VAL A 336 -15.33 -31.38 39.52
C VAL A 336 -16.52 -32.17 39.00
N ALA A 337 -17.42 -32.60 39.89
CA ALA A 337 -18.62 -33.34 39.54
C ALA A 337 -19.56 -32.49 38.66
N ALA A 338 -19.78 -31.23 39.04
CA ALA A 338 -20.54 -30.26 38.25
C ALA A 338 -19.91 -30.01 36.87
N ALA A 339 -18.60 -29.77 36.81
CA ALA A 339 -17.89 -29.47 35.56
C ALA A 339 -17.90 -30.63 34.57
N LEU A 340 -17.93 -31.87 35.06
CA LEU A 340 -17.96 -33.09 34.26
C LEU A 340 -19.38 -33.65 34.05
N PHE A 341 -20.41 -33.03 34.62
CA PHE A 341 -21.80 -33.51 34.62
C PHE A 341 -21.93 -34.97 35.11
N VAL A 342 -21.24 -35.31 36.20
CA VAL A 342 -21.29 -36.63 36.84
C VAL A 342 -21.65 -36.53 38.32
N HIS A 343 -22.01 -37.65 38.94
CA HIS A 343 -22.24 -37.69 40.39
C HIS A 343 -20.91 -37.57 41.16
N PRO A 344 -20.85 -36.88 42.33
CA PRO A 344 -19.62 -36.77 43.15
C PRO A 344 -18.99 -38.12 43.52
N GLN A 345 -19.81 -39.16 43.65
CA GLN A 345 -19.34 -40.53 43.87
C GLN A 345 -18.50 -41.08 42.71
N THR A 346 -18.86 -40.73 41.47
CA THR A 346 -18.10 -41.12 40.27
C THR A 346 -16.74 -40.43 40.25
N VAL A 347 -16.67 -39.15 40.66
CA VAL A 347 -15.40 -38.43 40.84
C VAL A 347 -14.54 -39.13 41.88
N ARG A 348 -15.11 -39.49 43.05
CA ARG A 348 -14.38 -40.21 44.10
C ARG A 348 -13.79 -41.53 43.59
N TYR A 349 -14.58 -42.31 42.87
CA TYR A 349 -14.14 -43.58 42.30
C TYR A 349 -12.99 -43.39 41.30
N ARG A 350 -13.15 -42.49 40.32
CA ARG A 350 -12.11 -42.19 39.32
C ARG A 350 -10.84 -41.63 39.94
N MET A 351 -10.96 -40.79 40.99
CA MET A 351 -9.81 -40.27 41.72
C MET A 351 -9.07 -41.33 42.53
N SER A 352 -9.75 -42.39 43.01
CA SER A 352 -9.08 -43.54 43.62
C SER A 352 -8.16 -44.22 42.61
N GLN A 353 -8.69 -44.49 41.40
CA GLN A 353 -7.91 -45.09 40.31
C GLN A 353 -6.74 -44.20 39.88
N LEU A 354 -6.95 -42.88 39.79
CA LEU A 354 -5.88 -41.94 39.47
C LEU A 354 -4.78 -41.91 40.54
N ARG A 355 -5.10 -42.04 41.82
CA ARG A 355 -4.08 -42.10 42.89
C ARG A 355 -3.29 -43.41 42.89
N GLU A 356 -3.90 -44.51 42.45
CA GLU A 356 -3.18 -45.78 42.24
C GLU A 356 -2.19 -45.66 41.07
N LEU A 357 -2.57 -44.97 39.99
CA LEU A 357 -1.71 -44.78 38.81
C LEU A 357 -0.65 -43.68 39.00
N PHE A 358 -0.95 -42.67 39.82
CA PHE A 358 -0.11 -41.52 40.11
C PHE A 358 0.09 -41.40 41.64
N PRO A 359 0.95 -42.24 42.25
CA PRO A 359 1.15 -42.22 43.71
C PRO A 359 1.76 -40.90 44.21
N ASP A 360 2.43 -40.15 43.33
CA ASP A 360 3.05 -38.86 43.60
C ASP A 360 2.17 -37.66 43.19
N LEU A 361 0.86 -37.86 42.95
CA LEU A 361 -0.07 -36.82 42.46
C LEU A 361 -0.14 -35.58 43.35
N ALA A 362 0.23 -35.66 44.63
CA ALA A 362 0.28 -34.54 45.56
C ALA A 362 1.59 -33.74 45.52
N SER A 363 2.63 -34.24 44.83
CA SER A 363 3.92 -33.57 44.72
C SER A 363 3.78 -32.29 43.88
N PRO A 364 4.32 -31.13 44.33
CA PRO A 364 4.24 -29.88 43.57
C PRO A 364 4.79 -29.98 42.14
N HIS A 365 5.89 -30.71 41.96
CA HIS A 365 6.49 -30.93 40.64
C HIS A 365 5.55 -31.73 39.73
N ARG A 366 4.91 -32.78 40.27
CA ARG A 366 4.00 -33.62 39.51
C ARG A 366 2.70 -32.91 39.17
N VAL A 367 2.18 -32.09 40.09
CA VAL A 367 1.03 -31.22 39.85
C VAL A 367 1.31 -30.27 38.68
N LEU A 368 2.48 -29.61 38.65
CA LEU A 368 2.86 -28.75 37.53
C LEU A 368 2.93 -29.52 36.22
N GLU A 369 3.66 -30.64 36.19
CA GLU A 369 3.83 -31.49 35.01
C GLU A 369 2.48 -31.92 34.41
N LEU A 370 1.60 -32.46 35.25
CA LEU A 370 0.28 -32.93 34.82
C LEU A 370 -0.63 -31.78 34.41
N THR A 371 -0.58 -30.65 35.12
CA THR A 371 -1.40 -29.46 34.78
C THR A 371 -1.04 -28.93 33.40
N LEU A 372 0.25 -28.85 33.07
CA LEU A 372 0.72 -28.47 31.73
C LEU A 372 0.32 -29.52 30.70
N ALA A 373 0.52 -30.81 31.01
CA ALA A 373 0.18 -31.91 30.10
C ALA A 373 -1.31 -31.89 29.71
N VAL A 374 -2.22 -31.70 30.66
CA VAL A 374 -3.68 -31.68 30.41
C VAL A 374 -4.27 -30.29 30.16
N GLY A 375 -3.42 -29.26 30.08
CA GLY A 375 -3.85 -27.86 30.00
C GLY A 375 -4.67 -27.56 28.75
N LEU A 376 -4.15 -27.97 27.58
CA LEU A 376 -4.90 -27.93 26.33
C LEU A 376 -5.97 -29.02 26.32
N ARG A 377 -7.19 -28.67 25.91
CA ARG A 377 -8.21 -29.67 25.61
C ARG A 377 -7.72 -30.49 24.42
N GLY A 378 -7.68 -31.82 24.56
CA GLY A 378 -7.47 -32.71 23.41
C GLY A 378 -8.54 -32.42 22.37
N ARG A 379 -8.13 -32.26 21.10
CA ARG A 379 -9.06 -32.18 19.98
C ARG A 379 -9.77 -33.51 19.77
#